data_AF-A0A845I1H4-F1
#
_entry.id   AF-A0A845I1H4-F1
#
_cell.length_a   1.000
_cell.length_b   1.000
_cell.length_c   1.000
_cell.angle_alpha   90.00
_cell.angle_beta   90.00
_cell.angle_gamma   90.00
#
_symmetry.space_group_name_H-M   'P 1'
#
loop_
_entity.id
_entity.type
_entity.pdbx_description
1 polymer ?
#
loop_
_entity_poly.entity_id
_entity_poly.type
_entity_poly.pdbx_seq_one_letter_code
_entity_poly.pdbx_strand_id
1 'polypeptide(L)'
;MIALNAEPIIKARMQGLKPSEMIVISLVGSPGMGNHVVHARTDTAYDWRWVRGLDICLCIGLKNDWAPLLKEIALNRPEHLSVWNVPEKWGAKVYLIPTAEDIARPIHQWGYELDFLPWMDFQNKEFFNWN
;
A
#
# COMPACT_ATOMS: atom_id res chain seq x y z
N MET A 1 -15.42 -0.02 6.39
CA MET A 1 -15.76 -1.23 5.61
C MET A 1 -14.53 -2.14 5.54
N ILE A 2 -14.67 -3.45 5.32
CA ILE A 2 -13.52 -4.32 5.05
C ILE A 2 -13.38 -4.47 3.53
N ALA A 3 -12.17 -4.31 3.00
CA ALA A 3 -11.90 -4.49 1.58
C ALA A 3 -12.10 -5.95 1.16
N LEU A 4 -12.51 -6.18 -0.08
CA LEU A 4 -12.76 -7.53 -0.57
C LEU A 4 -11.47 -8.36 -0.49
N ASN A 5 -11.58 -9.60 -0.02
CA ASN A 5 -10.47 -10.53 0.27
C ASN A 5 -9.52 -10.12 1.41
N ALA A 6 -9.82 -9.08 2.21
CA ALA A 6 -9.00 -8.78 3.39
C ALA A 6 -9.30 -9.69 4.60
N GLU A 7 -10.46 -10.35 4.64
CA GLU A 7 -10.87 -11.18 5.79
C GLU A 7 -9.88 -12.29 6.19
N PRO A 8 -9.27 -13.07 5.27
CA PRO A 8 -8.30 -14.10 5.65
C PRO A 8 -7.07 -13.51 6.35
N ILE A 9 -6.61 -12.34 5.90
CA ILE A 9 -5.50 -11.62 6.53
C ILE A 9 -5.90 -11.21 7.95
N ILE A 10 -7.08 -10.60 8.10
CA ILE A 10 -7.57 -10.16 9.40
C ILE A 10 -7.67 -11.34 10.37
N LYS A 11 -8.21 -12.48 9.94
CA LYS A 11 -8.30 -13.71 10.75
C LYS A 11 -6.91 -14.22 11.16
N ALA A 12 -5.96 -14.26 10.24
CA ALA A 12 -4.58 -14.64 10.55
C ALA A 12 -3.94 -13.69 11.58
N ARG A 13 -4.14 -12.37 11.43
CA ARG A 13 -3.63 -11.35 12.36
C ARG A 13 -4.24 -11.50 13.75
N MET A 14 -5.53 -11.84 13.85
CA MET A 14 -6.20 -12.11 15.14
C MET A 14 -5.62 -13.34 15.86
N GLN A 15 -5.00 -14.26 15.13
CA GLN A 15 -4.29 -15.43 15.69
C GLN A 15 -2.82 -15.14 16.00
N GLY A 16 -2.36 -13.89 15.86
CA GLY A 16 -0.96 -13.51 16.04
C GLY A 16 -0.06 -13.89 14.86
N LEU A 17 -0.62 -14.34 13.74
CA LEU A 17 0.14 -14.69 12.54
C LEU A 17 0.43 -13.44 11.70
N LYS A 18 1.55 -13.47 10.99
CA LYS A 18 1.95 -12.44 10.02
C LYS A 18 2.11 -13.10 8.66
N PRO A 19 1.37 -12.68 7.61
CA PRO A 19 1.66 -13.08 6.24
C PRO A 19 3.14 -12.86 5.91
N SER A 20 3.80 -13.89 5.38
CA SER A 20 5.22 -13.85 5.01
C SER A 20 5.46 -13.22 3.64
N GLU A 21 4.41 -13.09 2.84
CA GLU A 21 4.45 -12.48 1.53
C GLU A 21 3.94 -11.04 1.56
N MET A 22 4.29 -10.30 0.50
CA MET A 22 3.68 -8.99 0.23
C MET A 22 2.20 -9.16 -0.10
N ILE A 23 1.36 -8.33 0.50
CA ILE A 23 -0.06 -8.23 0.17
C ILE A 23 -0.24 -7.17 -0.91
N VAL A 24 -0.98 -7.54 -1.95
CA VAL A 24 -1.30 -6.62 -3.05
C VAL A 24 -2.69 -6.04 -2.82
N ILE A 25 -2.78 -4.72 -2.73
CA ILE A 25 -4.06 -4.01 -2.76
C ILE A 25 -4.26 -3.53 -4.18
N SER A 26 -5.31 -4.00 -4.86
CA SER A 26 -5.55 -3.66 -6.25
C SER A 26 -6.78 -2.79 -6.44
N LEU A 27 -6.58 -1.69 -7.19
CA LEU A 27 -7.63 -0.80 -7.67
C LEU A 27 -8.04 -1.10 -9.13
N VAL A 28 -7.43 -2.11 -9.75
CA VAL A 28 -7.57 -2.41 -11.20
C VAL A 28 -8.01 -3.86 -11.49
N GLY A 29 -8.42 -4.61 -10.46
CA GLY A 29 -8.81 -6.02 -10.59
C GLY A 29 -7.69 -6.98 -10.23
N SER A 30 -7.60 -8.16 -10.85
CA SER A 30 -6.50 -9.09 -10.60
C SER A 30 -5.25 -8.65 -11.38
N PRO A 31 -4.14 -8.29 -10.73
CA PRO A 31 -2.90 -7.95 -11.42
C PRO A 31 -2.17 -9.20 -11.94
N GLY A 32 -2.68 -10.42 -11.70
CA GLY A 32 -2.02 -11.66 -12.13
C GLY A 32 -0.76 -12.01 -11.33
N MET A 33 -0.59 -11.42 -10.15
CA MET A 33 0.49 -11.76 -9.23
C MET A 33 0.13 -13.02 -8.43
N GLY A 34 1.13 -13.86 -8.12
CA GLY A 34 0.95 -15.03 -7.24
C GLY A 34 0.63 -14.68 -5.78
N ASN A 35 0.74 -13.40 -5.43
CA ASN A 35 0.49 -12.89 -4.08
C ASN A 35 -0.99 -12.82 -3.71
N HIS A 36 -1.30 -12.81 -2.41
CA HIS A 36 -2.65 -12.53 -1.94
C HIS A 36 -3.12 -11.11 -2.33
N VAL A 37 -4.26 -11.04 -3.03
CA VAL A 37 -4.82 -9.78 -3.56
C VAL A 37 -6.07 -9.36 -2.78
N VAL A 38 -6.03 -8.12 -2.27
CA VAL A 38 -7.16 -7.40 -1.69
C VAL A 38 -7.70 -6.39 -2.70
N HIS A 39 -9.01 -6.36 -2.93
CA HIS A 39 -9.61 -5.41 -3.88
C HIS A 39 -10.27 -4.24 -3.14
N ALA A 40 -9.97 -3.04 -3.59
CA ALA A 40 -10.49 -1.79 -3.02
C ALA A 40 -10.91 -0.81 -4.11
N ARG A 41 -11.74 0.17 -3.72
CA ARG A 41 -12.12 1.31 -4.54
C ARG A 41 -11.67 2.60 -3.87
N THR A 42 -11.34 3.63 -4.65
CA THR A 42 -10.88 4.93 -4.12
C THR A 42 -12.00 5.76 -3.48
N ASP A 43 -13.26 5.45 -3.78
CA ASP A 43 -14.44 6.15 -3.28
C ASP A 43 -15.04 5.53 -2.00
N THR A 44 -14.35 4.57 -1.39
CA THR A 44 -14.85 3.81 -0.25
C THR A 44 -13.88 3.88 0.92
N ALA A 45 -14.39 4.23 2.10
CA ALA A 45 -13.61 4.23 3.33
C ALA A 45 -13.49 2.81 3.92
N TYR A 46 -12.24 2.31 3.98
CA TYR A 46 -11.94 0.98 4.52
C TYR A 46 -11.24 1.07 5.88
N ASP A 47 -11.36 -0.01 6.66
CA ASP A 47 -10.54 -0.22 7.83
C ASP A 47 -9.20 -0.82 7.40
N TRP A 48 -8.16 0.01 7.42
CA TRP A 48 -6.79 -0.38 7.05
C TRP A 48 -5.93 -0.83 8.23
N ARG A 49 -6.47 -0.94 9.46
CA ARG A 49 -5.64 -1.27 10.64
C ARG A 49 -4.89 -2.60 10.52
N TRP A 50 -5.39 -3.51 9.70
CA TRP A 50 -4.77 -4.81 9.43
C TRP A 50 -3.44 -4.71 8.66
N VAL A 51 -3.19 -3.62 7.93
CA VAL A 51 -1.95 -3.43 7.14
C VAL A 51 -0.72 -3.20 8.02
N ARG A 52 -0.93 -2.85 9.30
CA ARG A 52 0.15 -2.49 10.22
C ARG A 52 1.19 -3.60 10.30
N GLY A 53 2.45 -3.23 10.04
CA GLY A 53 3.58 -4.16 10.09
C GLY A 53 3.58 -5.23 8.99
N LEU A 54 2.85 -5.02 7.89
CA LEU A 54 2.86 -5.87 6.71
C LEU A 54 3.56 -5.19 5.53
N ASP A 55 3.99 -5.99 4.57
CA ASP A 55 4.49 -5.52 3.28
C ASP A 55 3.32 -5.34 2.33
N ILE A 56 3.11 -4.11 1.85
CA ILE A 56 1.95 -3.72 1.06
C ILE A 56 2.41 -3.14 -0.28
N CYS A 57 1.78 -3.56 -1.37
CA CYS A 57 1.86 -2.88 -2.66
C CYS A 57 0.46 -2.46 -3.13
N LEU A 58 0.28 -1.17 -3.40
CA LEU A 58 -0.93 -0.64 -4.02
C LEU A 58 -0.78 -0.66 -5.56
N CYS A 59 -1.54 -1.51 -6.23
CA CYS A 59 -1.65 -1.55 -7.68
C CYS A 59 -2.67 -0.53 -8.18
N ILE A 60 -2.21 0.42 -9.00
CA ILE A 60 -2.99 1.54 -9.52
C ILE A 60 -3.15 1.46 -11.04
N GLY A 61 -4.15 2.18 -11.56
CA GLY A 61 -4.37 2.38 -12.99
C GLY A 61 -4.41 3.87 -13.36
N LEU A 62 -4.61 4.17 -14.64
CA LEU A 62 -4.49 5.53 -15.20
C LEU A 62 -5.52 6.55 -14.67
N LYS A 63 -6.67 6.11 -14.17
CA LYS A 63 -7.84 7.00 -13.93
C LYS A 63 -8.29 7.09 -12.47
N ASN A 64 -7.57 6.47 -11.55
CA ASN A 64 -7.98 6.39 -10.15
C ASN A 64 -7.30 7.49 -9.33
N ASP A 65 -8.05 8.23 -8.50
CA ASP A 65 -7.46 9.13 -7.50
C ASP A 65 -6.95 8.30 -6.30
N TRP A 66 -5.79 7.67 -6.49
CA TRP A 66 -5.25 6.67 -5.56
C TRP A 66 -4.46 7.30 -4.40
N ALA A 67 -4.01 8.54 -4.53
CA ALA A 67 -3.14 9.17 -3.54
C ALA A 67 -3.78 9.34 -2.15
N PRO A 68 -5.07 9.73 -2.02
CA PRO A 68 -5.74 9.76 -0.72
C PRO A 68 -5.79 8.38 -0.05
N LEU A 69 -6.18 7.34 -0.79
CA LEU A 69 -6.25 5.97 -0.29
C LEU A 69 -4.85 5.44 0.10
N LEU A 70 -3.82 5.75 -0.68
CA LEU A 70 -2.44 5.42 -0.34
C LEU A 70 -2.00 6.09 0.98
N LYS A 71 -2.41 7.35 1.19
CA LYS A 71 -2.13 8.08 2.43
C LYS A 71 -2.86 7.46 3.63
N GLU A 72 -4.11 7.05 3.47
CA GLU A 72 -4.86 6.33 4.51
C GLU A 72 -4.17 5.02 4.91
N ILE A 73 -3.68 4.25 3.93
CA ILE A 73 -2.91 3.03 4.19
C ILE A 73 -1.61 3.37 4.92
N ALA A 74 -0.87 4.37 4.45
CA ALA A 74 0.41 4.77 5.03
C ALA A 74 0.29 5.23 6.50
N LEU A 75 -0.79 5.94 6.85
CA LEU A 75 -1.11 6.35 8.22
C LEU A 75 -1.30 5.16 9.18
N ASN A 76 -1.64 3.99 8.66
CA ASN A 76 -1.77 2.75 9.43
C ASN A 76 -0.44 2.00 9.63
N ARG A 77 0.68 2.59 9.17
CA ARG A 77 2.06 2.15 9.42
C ARG A 77 2.33 0.70 8.97
N PRO A 78 2.18 0.36 7.68
CA PRO A 78 2.75 -0.87 7.14
C PRO A 78 4.27 -0.90 7.36
N GLU A 79 4.88 -2.09 7.31
CA GLU A 79 6.34 -2.22 7.43
C GLU A 79 7.02 -1.70 6.17
N HIS A 80 6.49 -2.09 5.01
CA HIS A 80 6.85 -1.53 3.71
C HIS A 80 5.60 -1.15 2.94
N LEU A 81 5.63 0.00 2.28
CA LEU A 81 4.59 0.45 1.36
C LEU A 81 5.21 0.77 0.02
N SER A 82 4.62 0.21 -1.03
CA SER A 82 4.96 0.54 -2.41
C SER A 82 3.72 0.83 -3.22
N VAL A 83 3.89 1.57 -4.31
CA VAL A 83 2.88 1.74 -5.34
C VAL A 83 3.39 1.14 -6.64
N TRP A 84 2.50 0.54 -7.41
CA TRP A 84 2.81 -0.02 -8.71
C TRP A 84 1.75 0.40 -9.74
N ASN A 85 2.19 1.12 -10.77
CA ASN A 85 1.35 1.51 -11.89
C ASN A 85 1.31 0.39 -12.92
N VAL A 86 0.19 -0.33 -12.97
CA VAL A 86 0.03 -1.52 -13.81
C VAL A 86 0.14 -1.18 -15.31
N PRO A 87 -0.53 -0.14 -15.84
CA PRO A 87 -0.43 0.23 -17.25
C PRO A 87 0.95 0.72 -17.68
N GLU A 88 1.58 1.58 -16.88
CA GLU A 88 2.83 2.25 -17.26
C GLU A 88 4.09 1.50 -16.80
N LYS A 89 3.92 0.43 -16.01
CA LYS A 89 4.97 -0.47 -15.54
C LYS A 89 6.11 0.24 -14.78
N TRP A 90 5.72 1.12 -13.87
CA TRP A 90 6.66 1.72 -12.91
C TRP A 90 6.15 1.56 -11.49
N GLY A 91 7.08 1.47 -10.55
CA GLY A 91 6.78 1.47 -9.13
C GLY A 91 7.65 2.43 -8.34
N ALA A 92 7.25 2.65 -7.10
CA ALA A 92 7.99 3.46 -6.15
C ALA A 92 7.79 2.90 -4.74
N LYS A 93 8.83 3.03 -3.91
CA LYS A 93 8.65 2.93 -2.46
C LYS A 93 7.97 4.20 -1.96
N VAL A 94 7.10 4.04 -0.98
CA VAL A 94 6.28 5.13 -0.44
C VAL A 94 6.63 5.31 1.02
N TYR A 95 6.97 6.54 1.39
CA TYR A 95 7.30 6.93 2.74
C TYR A 95 6.25 7.91 3.27
N LEU A 96 5.81 7.69 4.51
CA LEU A 96 5.03 8.69 5.24
C LEU A 96 5.98 9.54 6.08
N ILE A 97 6.20 10.78 5.66
CA ILE A 97 7.13 11.69 6.33
C ILE A 97 6.37 12.87 6.95
N PRO A 98 6.85 13.44 8.06
CA PRO A 98 6.28 14.67 8.58
C PRO A 98 6.50 15.82 7.59
N THR A 99 5.59 16.79 7.56
CA THR A 99 5.82 18.01 6.77
C THR A 99 7.02 18.77 7.34
N ALA A 100 7.76 19.48 6.49
CA ALA A 100 8.94 20.24 6.92
C ALA A 100 8.65 21.27 8.02
N GLU A 101 7.46 21.88 8.00
CA GLU A 101 7.01 22.88 8.98
C GLU A 101 6.74 22.27 10.36
N ASP A 102 6.44 20.98 10.42
CA ASP A 102 6.03 20.29 11.64
C ASP A 102 7.19 19.68 12.41
N ILE A 103 8.36 19.52 11.81
CA ILE A 103 9.52 18.83 12.42
C ILE A 103 9.91 19.44 13.78
N ALA A 104 9.72 20.75 13.97
CA ALA A 104 10.02 21.44 15.22
C ALA A 104 8.91 21.32 16.30
N ARG A 105 7.74 20.78 15.95
CA ARG A 105 6.56 20.66 16.83
C ARG A 105 6.55 19.31 17.56
N PRO A 106 5.74 19.13 18.61
CA PRO A 106 5.51 17.80 19.18
C PRO A 106 4.89 16.82 18.17
N ILE A 107 5.30 15.55 18.19
CA ILE A 107 4.88 14.51 17.22
C ILE A 107 3.36 14.38 17.05
N HIS A 108 2.59 14.57 18.13
CA HIS A 108 1.13 14.48 18.10
C HIS A 108 0.46 15.61 17.29
N GLN A 109 1.21 16.65 16.92
CA GLN A 109 0.76 17.78 16.10
C GLN A 109 1.27 17.70 14.67
N TRP A 110 2.05 16.67 14.33
CA TRP A 110 2.64 16.55 12.99
C TRP A 110 1.56 16.22 11.95
N GLY A 111 1.50 17.05 10.91
CA GLY A 111 0.98 16.67 9.62
C GLY A 111 1.96 15.74 8.91
N TYR A 112 1.42 14.95 7.99
CA TYR A 112 2.21 14.01 7.20
C TYR A 112 1.91 14.15 5.72
N GLU A 113 2.92 13.88 4.90
CA GLU A 113 2.85 13.79 3.46
C GLU A 113 3.49 12.49 2.96
N LEU A 114 3.25 12.20 1.68
CA LEU A 114 3.82 11.04 1.02
C LEU A 114 5.05 11.46 0.23
N ASP A 115 6.16 10.78 0.47
CA ASP A 115 7.36 10.88 -0.34
C ASP A 115 7.56 9.59 -1.14
N PHE A 116 8.10 9.71 -2.33
CA PHE A 116 8.20 8.63 -3.30
C PHE A 116 9.65 8.44 -3.72
N LEU A 117 10.16 7.23 -3.54
CA LEU A 117 11.45 6.82 -4.08
C LEU A 117 11.20 5.89 -5.27
N PRO A 118 11.36 6.40 -6.51
CA PRO A 118 11.17 5.59 -7.71
C PRO A 118 12.04 4.33 -7.67
N TRP A 119 11.46 3.23 -8.12
CA TRP A 119 12.22 1.99 -8.31
C TRP A 119 13.22 2.13 -9.45
N MET A 120 14.34 1.42 -9.32
CA MET A 120 15.31 1.27 -10.40
C MET A 120 14.73 0.42 -11.54
N ASP A 121 15.28 0.59 -12.74
CA ASP A 121 14.79 -0.10 -13.94
C ASP A 121 14.70 -1.63 -13.79
N PHE A 122 15.65 -2.27 -13.12
CA PHE A 122 15.62 -3.72 -12.91
C PHE A 122 14.47 -4.14 -11.99
N GLN A 123 14.16 -3.35 -10.96
CA GLN A 123 13.03 -3.61 -10.07
C GLN A 123 11.70 -3.50 -10.83
N ASN A 124 11.55 -2.47 -11.69
CA ASN A 124 10.37 -2.32 -12.54
C ASN A 124 10.20 -3.49 -13.52
N LYS A 125 11.30 -4.01 -14.08
CA LYS A 125 11.27 -5.17 -14.98
C LYS A 125 10.93 -6.46 -14.24
N GLU A 126 11.47 -6.65 -13.05
CA GLU A 126 11.35 -7.90 -12.30
C GLU A 126 10.04 -8.02 -11.53
N PHE A 127 9.39 -6.92 -11.16
CA PHE A 127 8.23 -6.95 -10.27
C PHE A 127 7.06 -7.84 -10.76
N PHE A 128 6.87 -7.99 -12.07
CA PHE A 128 5.88 -8.90 -12.67
C PHE A 128 6.43 -10.24 -13.16
N ASN A 129 7.74 -10.45 -13.11
CA ASN A 129 8.39 -11.65 -13.62
C ASN A 129 8.48 -12.78 -12.58
N TRP A 130 7.91 -12.60 -11.38
CA TRP A 130 7.81 -13.64 -10.37
C TRP A 130 6.63 -14.57 -10.70
N ASN A 131 6.83 -15.44 -11.69
CA ASN A 131 6.02 -16.63 -11.97
C ASN A 131 6.91 -17.87 -11.92
#